data_AF-A0A376U7I8-F1
#
_entry.id   AF-A0A376U7I8-F1
#
_cell.length_a   1.000
_cell.length_b   1.000
_cell.length_c   1.000
_cell.angle_alpha   90.00
_cell.angle_beta   90.00
_cell.angle_gamma   90.00
#
_symmetry.space_group_name_H-M   'P 1'
#
loop_
_entity.id
_entity.type
_entity.pdbx_description
1 polymer ?
#
loop_
_entity_poly.entity_id
_entity_poly.type
_entity_poly.pdbx_seq_one_letter_code
_entity_poly.pdbx_strand_id
1 'polypeptide(L)' 'MQQTRRSERFPPIPSKATISVKDMTITVNGVATGKVQIPVVSGNGQFAAVAEVTVTEAGAAG' A
#
# COMPACT_ATOMS: atom_id res chain seq x y z
N MET A 1 41.53 2.77 -8.01
CA MET A 1 40.70 3.92 -7.58
C MET A 1 39.52 4.11 -8.54
N GLN A 2 38.48 3.26 -8.53
CA GLN A 2 37.21 3.59 -9.21
C GLN A 2 36.04 3.03 -8.39
N GLN A 3 35.65 3.83 -7.42
CA GLN A 3 34.40 3.75 -6.70
C GLN A 3 33.30 4.22 -7.67
N THR A 4 32.38 3.33 -8.05
CA THR A 4 31.09 3.78 -8.59
C THR A 4 30.02 2.90 -8.00
N ARG A 5 29.48 3.41 -6.89
CA ARG A 5 28.19 3.13 -6.27
C ARG A 5 27.78 1.66 -6.31
N ARG A 6 28.08 0.99 -5.18
CA ARG A 6 27.20 0.01 -4.54
C ARG A 6 25.79 0.25 -5.06
N SER A 7 25.37 -0.61 -5.98
CA SER A 7 23.98 -0.74 -6.37
C SER A 7 23.27 -1.12 -5.10
N GLU A 8 22.89 -0.10 -4.32
CA GLU A 8 21.89 -0.16 -3.28
C GLU A 8 20.63 -0.54 -4.05
N ARG A 9 20.53 -1.83 -4.36
CA ARG A 9 19.34 -2.46 -4.87
C ARG A 9 18.42 -2.35 -3.68
N PHE A 10 17.74 -1.21 -3.57
CA PHE A 10 16.77 -0.95 -2.52
C PHE A 10 15.91 -2.21 -2.47
N PRO A 11 15.96 -2.98 -1.37
CA PRO A 11 15.15 -4.17 -1.29
C PRO A 11 13.72 -3.71 -1.56
N PRO A 12 12.97 -4.44 -2.42
CA PRO A 12 11.59 -4.06 -2.71
C PRO A 12 10.90 -3.92 -1.36
N ILE A 13 10.41 -2.71 -1.07
CA ILE A 13 9.71 -2.46 0.18
C ILE A 13 8.50 -3.39 0.14
N PRO A 14 8.41 -4.38 1.06
CA PRO A 14 7.34 -5.36 0.99
C PRO A 14 6.02 -4.62 1.11
N SER A 15 5.22 -4.69 0.05
CA SER A 15 3.92 -4.04 0.01
C SER A 15 2.98 -4.78 0.95
N LYS A 16 2.40 -4.08 1.94
CA LYS A 16 1.51 -4.70 2.92
C LYS A 16 0.14 -5.05 2.35
N ALA A 17 -0.24 -4.44 1.23
CA ALA A 17 -1.47 -4.74 0.52
C ALA A 17 -1.32 -4.51 -0.99
N THR A 18 -2.14 -5.20 -1.76
CA THR A 18 -2.32 -5.00 -3.20
C THR A 18 -3.66 -4.33 -3.44
N ILE A 19 -3.68 -3.30 -4.27
CA ILE A 19 -4.89 -2.52 -4.58
C ILE A 19 -5.22 -2.71 -6.06
N SER A 20 -6.46 -3.01 -6.37
CA SER A 20 -6.98 -3.05 -7.74
C SER A 20 -8.25 -2.24 -7.83
N VAL A 21 -8.35 -1.41 -8.87
CA VAL A 21 -9.52 -0.57 -9.14
C VAL A 21 -10.15 -1.04 -10.44
N LYS A 22 -11.41 -1.44 -10.39
CA LYS A 22 -12.15 -1.89 -11.57
C LYS A 22 -13.60 -1.41 -11.47
N ASP A 23 -14.11 -0.80 -12.54
CA ASP A 23 -15.52 -0.40 -12.67
C ASP A 23 -16.04 0.32 -11.40
N MET A 24 -15.24 1.25 -10.86
CA MET A 24 -15.52 2.02 -9.62
C MET A 24 -15.43 1.27 -8.29
N THR A 25 -15.06 -0.02 -8.30
CA THR A 25 -14.81 -0.84 -7.10
C THR A 25 -13.32 -0.90 -6.78
N ILE A 26 -12.97 -0.63 -5.51
CA ILE A 26 -11.59 -0.74 -5.00
C ILE A 26 -11.48 -2.05 -4.24
N THR A 27 -10.67 -2.97 -4.74
CA THR A 27 -10.33 -4.23 -4.07
C THR A 27 -8.99 -4.08 -3.37
N VAL A 28 -8.96 -4.30 -2.06
CA VAL A 28 -7.74 -4.22 -1.24
C VAL A 28 -7.45 -5.61 -0.68
N ASN A 29 -6.37 -6.22 -1.15
CA ASN A 29 -5.89 -7.51 -0.64
C ASN A 29 -4.76 -7.26 0.34
N GLY A 30 -4.96 -7.57 1.62
CA GLY A 30 -3.90 -7.56 2.61
C GLY A 30 -2.89 -8.67 2.35
N VAL A 31 -1.61 -8.31 2.18
CA VAL A 31 -0.48 -9.25 1.99
C VAL A 31 0.25 -9.47 3.31
N ALA A 32 0.29 -8.46 4.18
CA ALA A 32 0.89 -8.51 5.50
C ALA A 32 0.10 -7.66 6.48
N THR A 33 0.25 -7.94 7.77
CA THR A 33 -0.41 -7.14 8.81
C THR A 33 0.09 -5.71 8.87
N GLY A 34 -0.85 -4.83 9.14
CA GLY A 34 -0.57 -3.42 9.32
C GLY A 34 -1.68 -2.52 8.83
N LYS A 35 -1.48 -1.24 9.08
CA LYS A 35 -2.34 -0.18 8.60
C LYS A 35 -1.97 0.16 7.16
N VAL A 36 -2.97 0.17 6.30
CA VAL A 36 -2.90 0.59 4.91
C VAL A 36 -3.72 1.85 4.80
N GLN A 37 -3.10 2.93 4.35
CA GLN A 37 -3.79 4.21 4.13
C GLN A 37 -3.92 4.43 2.63
N ILE A 38 -5.14 4.65 2.16
CA ILE A 38 -5.48 4.82 0.75
C ILE A 38 -5.91 6.28 0.57
N PRO A 39 -5.03 7.15 0.05
CA PRO A 39 -5.40 8.51 -0.28
C PRO A 39 -6.30 8.50 -1.52
N VAL A 40 -7.56 8.88 -1.34
CA VAL A 40 -8.53 9.10 -2.40
C VAL A 40 -8.51 10.58 -2.73
N VAL A 41 -7.98 10.92 -3.89
CA VAL A 41 -7.92 12.30 -4.38
C VAL A 41 -8.75 12.39 -5.66
N SER A 42 -9.70 13.33 -5.70
CA SER A 42 -10.40 13.64 -6.95
C SER A 42 -9.41 14.22 -7.96
N GLY A 43 -9.58 13.93 -9.25
CA GLY A 43 -8.68 14.39 -10.32
C GLY A 43 -8.59 15.91 -10.47
N ASN A 44 -9.55 16.64 -9.89
CA ASN A 44 -9.54 18.11 -9.78
C ASN A 44 -9.03 18.64 -8.42
N GLY A 45 -8.56 17.76 -7.54
CA GLY A 45 -8.02 18.10 -6.22
C GLY A 45 -9.04 18.57 -5.18
N GLN A 46 -10.35 18.59 -5.49
CA GLN A 46 -11.37 19.14 -4.60
C GLN A 46 -11.76 18.23 -3.43
N PHE A 47 -11.49 16.93 -3.55
CA PHE A 47 -11.80 15.95 -2.51
C PHE A 47 -10.54 15.16 -2.23
N ALA A 48 -10.07 15.22 -0.99
CA ALA A 48 -8.98 14.42 -0.47
C ALA A 48 -9.49 13.69 0.78
N ALA A 49 -9.65 12.39 0.69
CA ALA A 49 -10.00 11.53 1.81
C ALA A 49 -8.91 10.48 1.99
N VAL A 50 -8.67 10.05 3.23
CA VAL A 50 -7.77 8.94 3.51
C VAL A 50 -8.64 7.80 4.04
N ALA A 51 -8.77 6.73 3.27
CA ALA A 51 -9.39 5.51 3.75
C ALA A 51 -8.33 4.67 4.47
N GLU A 52 -8.61 4.28 5.71
CA GLU A 52 -7.72 3.43 6.50
C GLU A 52 -8.25 2.00 6.50
N VAL A 53 -7.39 1.06 6.09
CA VAL A 53 -7.68 -0.38 6.13
C VAL A 53 -6.66 -1.02 7.07
N THR A 54 -7.16 -1.63 8.15
CA THR A 54 -6.29 -2.39 9.07
C THR A 54 -6.33 -3.85 8.65
N VAL A 55 -5.20 -4.37 8.18
CA VAL A 55 -5.02 -5.79 7.89
C VAL A 55 -4.58 -6.47 9.18
N THR A 56 -5.45 -7.31 9.73
CA THR A 56 -5.14 -8.19 10.87
C THR A 56 -4.76 -9.58 10.36
N GLU A 57 -3.98 -10.34 11.15
CA GLU A 57 -3.72 -11.74 10.81
C GLU A 57 -5.04 -12.51 10.88
N ALA A 58 -5.28 -13.39 9.91
CA ALA A 58 -6.31 -14.40 9.98
C ALA A 58 -5.88 -15.43 11.05
N GLY A 59 -6.05 -15.07 12.32
CA GLY A 59 -5.53 -15.83 13.45
C GLY A 59 -5.61 -15.15 14.82
N ALA A 60 -5.93 -13.86 14.89
CA ALA A 60 -6.34 -13.24 16.16
C ALA A 60 -7.86 -13.41 16.38
N ALA A 61 -8.31 -14.68 16.45
CA ALA A 61 -9.52 -15.02 17.20
C ALA A 61 -9.23 -14.72 18.69
N GLY A 62 -10.16 -14.20 19.47
CA GLY A 62 -11.21 -15.04 20.04
C GLY A 62 -10.68 -15.74 21.28
#